data_AF-A0A7C5NBE1-F1
#
_entry.id   AF-A0A7C5NBE1-F1
#
_cell.length_a   1.000
_cell.length_b   1.000
_cell.length_c   1.000
_cell.angle_alpha   90.00
_cell.angle_beta   90.00
_cell.angle_gamma   90.00
#
_symmetry.space_group_name_H-M   'P 1'
#
loop_
_entity.id
_entity.type
_entity.pdbx_description
1 polymer ?
#
loop_
_entity_poly.entity_id
_entity_poly.type
_entity_poly.pdbx_seq_one_letter_code
_entity_poly.pdbx_strand_id
1 'polypeptide(L)'
;MFKFLQKTFWDLNFRWSKTTLKKILKVLDVDNSNMPKSRYGRKGDGGYVIFSNHFDEEENYNLLSFGIDNEISFEKEIFEKHPNIHIYCFDPTVNSPFPKNNLISP
;
A
#
# COMPACT_ATOMS: atom_id res chain seq x y z
N MET A 1 -5.22 -38.32 15.47
CA MET A 1 -5.83 -37.68 14.28
C MET A 1 -5.44 -36.19 14.16
N PHE A 2 -5.54 -35.37 15.20
CA PHE A 2 -5.16 -33.94 15.18
C PHE A 2 -3.65 -33.64 14.97
N LYS A 3 -2.75 -34.55 15.35
CA LYS A 3 -1.29 -34.39 15.10
C LYS A 3 -0.87 -34.60 13.64
N PHE A 4 -1.71 -35.21 12.79
CA PHE A 4 -1.38 -35.46 11.38
C PHE A 4 -1.69 -34.24 10.51
N LEU A 5 -2.75 -33.50 10.84
CA LEU A 5 -3.17 -32.29 10.11
C LEU A 5 -2.27 -31.07 10.37
N GLN A 6 -1.70 -30.92 11.57
CA GLN A 6 -0.73 -29.85 11.83
C GLN A 6 0.60 -30.08 11.09
N LYS A 7 0.98 -31.34 10.86
CA LYS A 7 2.19 -31.69 10.12
C LYS A 7 2.00 -31.41 8.63
N THR A 8 0.86 -31.77 8.05
CA THR A 8 0.55 -31.48 6.65
C THR A 8 0.38 -29.98 6.36
N PHE A 9 -0.09 -29.17 7.32
CA PHE A 9 -0.17 -27.72 7.14
C PHE A 9 1.20 -27.02 7.22
N TRP A 10 2.14 -27.56 8.00
CA TRP A 10 3.55 -27.12 8.01
C TRP A 10 4.39 -27.74 6.89
N ASP A 11 3.97 -28.85 6.29
CA ASP A 11 4.61 -29.42 5.08
C ASP A 11 4.14 -28.69 3.80
N LEU A 12 3.04 -27.93 3.87
CA LEU A 12 2.65 -26.89 2.91
C LEU A 12 3.47 -25.59 3.07
N ASN A 13 4.50 -25.58 3.92
CA ASN A 13 5.57 -24.59 3.82
C ASN A 13 6.29 -24.81 2.50
N PHE A 14 5.86 -24.04 1.50
CA PHE A 14 6.50 -23.89 0.22
C PHE A 14 7.93 -23.37 0.45
N ARG A 15 8.86 -24.31 0.65
CA ARG A 15 10.26 -24.03 0.96
C ARG A 15 10.96 -23.73 -0.35
N TRP A 16 10.71 -22.53 -0.89
CA TRP A 16 11.42 -22.04 -2.06
C TRP A 16 12.92 -22.15 -1.80
N SER A 17 13.64 -22.83 -2.69
CA SER A 17 15.09 -22.80 -2.65
C SER A 17 15.55 -21.34 -2.76
N LYS A 18 16.66 -20.96 -2.09
CA LYS A 18 17.25 -19.61 -2.24
C LYS A 18 17.40 -19.22 -3.71
N THR A 19 17.67 -20.20 -4.58
CA THR A 19 17.77 -20.03 -6.03
C THR A 19 16.45 -19.64 -6.67
N THR A 20 15.34 -20.25 -6.26
CA THR A 20 14.02 -19.93 -6.81
C THR A 20 13.53 -18.57 -6.34
N LEU A 21 13.75 -18.22 -5.07
CA LEU A 21 13.46 -16.87 -4.55
C LEU A 21 14.26 -15.81 -5.32
N LYS A 22 15.56 -16.03 -5.56
CA LYS A 22 16.39 -15.12 -6.38
C LYS A 22 15.86 -14.92 -7.80
N LYS A 23 15.36 -16.00 -8.43
CA LYS A 23 14.76 -15.91 -9.77
C LYS A 23 13.47 -15.09 -9.76
N ILE A 24 12.61 -15.31 -8.76
CA ILE A 24 11.37 -14.56 -8.60
C ILE A 24 11.66 -13.07 -8.36
N LEU A 25 12.56 -12.74 -7.44
CA LEU A 25 12.94 -11.35 -7.15
C LEU A 25 13.55 -10.64 -8.38
N LYS A 26 14.31 -11.37 -9.21
CA LYS A 26 14.86 -10.85 -10.46
C LYS A 26 13.77 -10.60 -11.52
N VAL A 27 12.74 -11.45 -11.58
CA VAL A 27 11.60 -11.27 -12.50
C VAL A 27 10.72 -10.09 -12.05
N LEU A 28 10.54 -9.93 -10.73
CA LEU A 28 9.74 -8.86 -10.15
C LEU A 28 10.44 -7.49 -10.13
N ASP A 29 11.68 -7.41 -10.64
CA ASP A 29 12.54 -6.22 -10.60
C ASP A 29 12.45 -5.48 -9.25
N VAL A 30 12.59 -6.26 -8.17
CA VAL A 30 12.41 -5.72 -6.82
C VAL A 30 13.53 -4.71 -6.57
N ASP A 31 13.16 -3.44 -6.45
CA ASP A 31 14.08 -2.39 -6.07
C ASP A 31 14.68 -2.70 -4.69
N ASN A 32 16.01 -2.89 -4.67
CA ASN A 32 16.80 -3.14 -3.47
C ASN A 32 17.45 -1.85 -2.94
N SER A 33 16.95 -0.67 -3.32
CA SER A 33 17.47 0.60 -2.84
C SER A 33 17.51 0.63 -1.30
N ASN A 34 18.62 1.09 -0.75
CA ASN A 34 18.82 1.25 0.70
C ASN A 34 18.12 2.50 1.25
N MET A 35 17.26 3.13 0.45
CA MET A 35 16.52 4.33 0.84
C MET A 35 15.54 4.01 1.97
N PRO A 36 15.33 4.94 2.92
CA PRO A 36 14.43 4.75 4.05
C PRO A 36 13.00 4.56 3.54
N LYS A 37 12.29 3.56 4.06
CA LYS A 37 10.94 3.22 3.63
C LYS A 37 9.97 3.37 4.79
N SER A 38 8.81 3.94 4.52
CA SER A 38 7.70 4.09 5.46
C SER A 38 6.51 3.29 4.97
N ARG A 39 5.86 2.57 5.89
CA ARG A 39 4.63 1.85 5.62
C ARG A 39 3.43 2.73 5.98
N TYR A 40 2.41 2.74 5.12
CA TYR A 40 1.16 3.46 5.30
C TYR A 40 -0.03 2.52 5.11
N GLY A 41 -1.16 2.87 5.72
CA GLY A 41 -2.40 2.11 5.66
C GLY A 41 -2.50 1.03 6.75
N ARG A 42 -3.70 0.49 6.89
CA ARG A 42 -4.09 -0.40 8.00
C ARG A 42 -3.15 -1.58 8.20
N LYS A 43 -2.82 -1.89 9.46
CA LYS A 43 -2.00 -3.04 9.82
C LYS A 43 -2.73 -4.34 9.47
N GLY A 44 -2.06 -5.23 8.74
CA GLY A 44 -2.59 -6.54 8.35
C GLY A 44 -3.35 -6.57 7.02
N ASP A 45 -3.52 -5.42 6.36
CA ASP A 45 -4.33 -5.28 5.13
C ASP A 45 -3.48 -4.84 3.93
N GLY A 46 -2.30 -5.46 3.76
CA GLY A 46 -1.48 -5.24 2.56
C GLY A 46 -0.91 -3.83 2.33
N GLY A 47 -1.06 -2.89 3.29
CA GLY A 47 -0.69 -1.47 3.14
C GLY A 47 0.66 -1.15 2.47
N TYR A 48 0.74 0.06 1.93
CA TYR A 48 1.76 0.49 0.97
C TYR A 48 3.09 0.85 1.63
N VAL A 49 4.19 0.55 0.94
CA VAL A 49 5.56 0.91 1.35
C VAL A 49 6.11 1.92 0.37
N ILE A 50 6.44 3.11 0.85
CA ILE A 50 6.89 4.26 0.05
C ILE A 50 8.26 4.71 0.58
N PHE A 51 9.14 5.22 -0.29
CA PHE A 51 10.37 5.86 0.19
C PHE A 51 10.05 7.14 0.93
N SER A 52 10.63 7.27 2.11
CA SER A 52 10.25 8.31 3.09
C SER A 52 10.74 9.69 2.66
N ASN A 53 11.87 9.73 1.95
CA ASN A 53 12.49 10.96 1.46
C ASN A 53 11.76 11.60 0.28
N HIS A 54 10.75 10.93 -0.33
CA HIS A 54 9.93 11.55 -1.36
C HIS A 54 9.00 12.65 -0.83
N PHE A 55 8.82 12.75 0.48
CA PHE A 55 7.94 13.75 1.08
C PHE A 55 8.69 14.91 1.74
N ASP A 56 10.03 14.83 1.79
CA ASP A 56 10.88 15.81 2.48
C ASP A 56 11.29 17.00 1.58
N GLU A 57 11.03 16.92 0.27
CA GLU A 57 11.34 17.99 -0.67
C GLU A 57 10.21 19.03 -0.67
N GLU A 58 10.54 20.33 -0.80
CA GLU A 58 9.58 21.47 -0.86
C GLU A 58 8.62 21.42 -2.07
N GLU A 59 8.58 20.29 -2.78
CA GLU A 59 7.70 20.05 -3.91
C GLU A 59 6.29 19.69 -3.45
N ASN A 60 5.30 20.35 -4.07
CA ASN A 60 3.90 20.01 -3.85
C ASN A 60 3.57 18.70 -4.58
N TYR A 61 3.73 17.58 -3.88
CA TYR A 61 3.30 16.28 -4.38
C TYR A 61 1.77 16.15 -4.32
N ASN A 62 1.21 15.52 -5.35
CA ASN A 62 -0.20 15.16 -5.41
C ASN A 62 -0.32 13.64 -5.32
N LEU A 63 -1.12 13.14 -4.38
CA LEU A 63 -1.50 11.74 -4.30
C LEU A 63 -2.77 11.52 -5.12
N LEU A 64 -2.70 10.66 -6.14
CA LEU A 64 -3.86 10.20 -6.88
C LEU A 64 -4.19 8.78 -6.40
N SER A 65 -5.33 8.61 -5.73
CA SER A 65 -5.80 7.32 -5.24
C SER A 65 -7.04 6.86 -5.99
N PHE A 66 -7.06 5.59 -6.39
CA PHE A 66 -8.10 5.00 -7.25
C PHE A 66 -8.68 3.75 -6.59
N GLY A 67 -9.97 3.49 -6.82
CA GLY A 67 -10.64 2.30 -6.30
C GLY A 67 -10.86 2.34 -4.79
N ILE A 68 -11.08 3.56 -4.27
CA ILE A 68 -11.40 3.82 -2.86
C ILE A 68 -12.82 3.33 -2.58
N ASP A 69 -12.99 2.22 -1.86
CA ASP A 69 -14.30 1.83 -1.32
C ASP A 69 -14.52 2.49 0.06
N ASN A 70 -14.82 1.71 1.11
CA ASN A 70 -15.06 2.22 2.46
C ASN A 70 -13.78 2.30 3.31
N GLU A 71 -12.61 2.17 2.69
CA GLU A 71 -11.30 2.13 3.34
C GLU A 71 -10.42 3.27 2.79
N ILE A 72 -10.07 4.21 3.67
CA ILE A 72 -9.21 5.37 3.35
C ILE A 72 -8.10 5.53 4.38
N SER A 73 -7.68 4.43 5.02
CA SER A 73 -6.66 4.50 6.07
C SER A 73 -5.31 4.94 5.53
N PHE A 74 -5.02 4.57 4.29
CA PHE A 74 -3.79 4.94 3.60
C PHE A 74 -3.71 6.46 3.37
N GLU A 75 -4.75 7.05 2.78
CA GLU A 75 -4.83 8.47 2.47
C GLU A 75 -4.81 9.31 3.75
N LYS A 76 -5.57 8.88 4.76
CA LYS A 76 -5.60 9.56 6.07
C LYS A 76 -4.21 9.61 6.70
N GLU A 77 -3.51 8.47 6.72
CA GLU A 77 -2.19 8.41 7.34
C GLU A 77 -1.15 9.25 6.56
N ILE A 78 -1.28 9.35 5.24
CA ILE A 78 -0.45 10.25 4.43
C ILE A 78 -0.76 11.72 4.76
N PHE A 79 -2.03 12.10 4.78
CA PHE A 79 -2.43 13.48 5.10
C PHE A 79 -1.97 13.91 6.50
N GLU A 80 -2.08 13.02 7.49
CA GLU A 80 -1.65 13.28 8.87
C GLU A 80 -0.12 13.47 9.00
N LYS A 81 0.66 12.70 8.25
CA LYS A 81 2.13 12.77 8.29
C LYS A 81 2.69 13.86 7.39
N HIS A 82 2.00 14.19 6.30
CA HIS A 82 2.44 15.08 5.24
C HIS A 82 1.30 16.03 4.84
N PRO A 83 0.96 17.01 5.69
CA PRO A 83 -0.21 17.87 5.48
C PRO A 83 -0.13 18.77 4.23
N ASN A 84 1.05 18.86 3.61
CA ASN A 84 1.29 19.66 2.40
C ASN A 84 0.90 18.91 1.12
N ILE A 85 0.58 17.62 1.20
CA ILE A 85 0.22 16.80 0.04
C ILE A 85 -1.27 16.99 -0.26
N HIS A 86 -1.59 17.30 -1.51
CA HIS A 86 -2.98 17.25 -1.98
C HIS A 86 -3.34 15.82 -2.35
N ILE A 87 -4.46 15.34 -1.83
CA ILE A 87 -4.95 13.98 -2.06
C ILE A 87 -6.23 14.04 -2.89
N TYR A 88 -6.22 13.36 -4.03
CA TYR A 88 -7.36 13.20 -4.93
C TYR A 88 -7.78 11.73 -4.96
N CYS A 89 -9.00 11.47 -4.51
CA CYS A 89 -9.58 10.13 -4.43
C CYS A 89 -10.62 9.92 -5.53
N PHE A 90 -10.49 8.84 -6.29
CA PHE A 90 -11.38 8.46 -7.37
C PHE A 90 -11.95 7.06 -7.12
N ASP A 91 -13.27 6.94 -7.09
CA ASP A 91 -13.96 5.66 -7.06
C ASP A 91 -15.03 5.60 -8.15
N PRO A 92 -14.89 4.73 -9.17
CA PRO A 92 -15.91 4.54 -10.18
C PRO A 92 -17.15 3.79 -9.67
N THR A 93 -17.10 3.17 -8.48
CA THR A 93 -18.23 2.41 -7.91
C THR A 93 -19.22 3.29 -7.16
N VAL A 94 -18.82 4.50 -6.78
CA VAL A 94 -19.72 5.53 -6.27
C VAL A 94 -20.54 6.08 -7.44
N ASN A 95 -21.75 5.54 -7.63
CA ASN A 95 -22.74 5.99 -8.62
C ASN A 95 -23.29 7.42 -8.37
N SER A 96 -22.64 8.23 -7.53
CA SER A 96 -23.05 9.59 -7.23
C SER A 96 -21.83 10.52 -7.30
N PRO A 97 -21.76 11.43 -8.29
CA PRO A 97 -20.67 12.38 -8.34
C PRO A 97 -20.85 13.34 -7.16
N PHE A 98 -19.90 13.27 -6.23
CA PHE A 98 -19.70 14.19 -5.10
C PHE A 98 -20.72 14.10 -3.94
N PRO A 99 -20.24 14.09 -2.68
CA PRO A 99 -21.10 14.52 -1.57
C PRO A 99 -21.50 15.98 -1.85
N LYS A 100 -22.81 16.25 -1.86
CA LYS A 100 -23.40 17.57 -2.17
C LYS A 100 -22.87 18.74 -1.32
N ASN A 101 -22.11 18.48 -0.26
CA ASN A 101 -21.62 19.52 0.64
C ASN A 101 -20.11 19.36 0.90
N ASN A 102 -19.34 20.31 0.36
CA ASN A 102 -18.06 20.82 0.86
C ASN A 102 -16.81 19.94 0.75
N LEU A 103 -16.42 19.57 -0.47
CA LEU A 103 -15.00 19.49 -0.81
C LEU A 103 -14.76 20.38 -2.04
N ILE A 104 -13.78 21.26 -1.89
CA ILE A 104 -13.45 22.34 -2.81
C ILE A 104 -13.16 21.75 -4.20
N SER A 105 -13.99 22.12 -5.17
CA SER A 105 -13.67 22.02 -6.59
C SER A 105 -12.66 23.10 -6.97
N PRO A 106 -11.80 22.89 -7.99
CA PRO A 106 -11.04 23.98 -8.60
C PRO A 106 -11.97 25.09 -9.10
#